data_AF-A0A166QTJ5-F1
#
_entry.id   AF-A0A166QTJ5-F1
#
_cell.length_a   1.000
_cell.length_b   1.000
_cell.length_c   1.000
_cell.angle_alpha   90.00
_cell.angle_beta   90.00
_cell.angle_gamma   90.00
#
_symmetry.space_group_name_H-M   'P 1'
#
loop_
_entity.id
_entity.type
_entity.pdbx_description
1 polymer ?
#
loop_
_entity_poly.entity_id
_entity_poly.type
_entity_poly.pdbx_seq_one_letter_code
_entity_poly.pdbx_strand_id
1 'polypeptide(L)'
;MECVNSQIATVLARSMHPDLLQSVITPSLVAQAADALSDLFLSEGFQLAYGFDDGVCVTQTYHSQSTREHLDGMEFTLLQVTQSDHSQVLALAVRTTPAVAFSNSRKSLVFSGAIRIDGAWFSTLNSGVGIRALISALMEQPKPKCLFMHKLPACDPPISLHIQVGGMCV
;
A
#
# COMPACT_ATOMS: atom_id res chain seq x y z
N MET A 1 -12.62 18.86 6.19
CA MET A 1 -11.82 17.63 6.38
C MET A 1 -11.31 17.27 4.99
N GLU A 2 -10.01 17.32 4.77
CA GLU A 2 -9.45 17.02 3.44
C GLU A 2 -9.51 15.50 3.19
N CYS A 3 -9.79 15.09 1.96
CA CYS A 3 -9.86 13.68 1.60
C CYS A 3 -8.46 13.11 1.35
N VAL A 4 -8.32 11.79 1.39
CA VAL A 4 -7.01 11.12 1.20
C VAL A 4 -6.46 11.43 -0.19
N ASN A 5 -7.29 11.32 -1.24
CA ASN A 5 -6.86 11.60 -2.60
C ASN A 5 -6.36 13.04 -2.79
N SER A 6 -7.02 14.06 -2.20
CA SER A 6 -6.57 15.45 -2.34
C SER A 6 -5.25 15.72 -1.60
N GLN A 7 -5.06 15.09 -0.44
CA GLN A 7 -3.82 15.22 0.33
C GLN A 7 -2.64 14.58 -0.41
N ILE A 8 -2.81 13.35 -0.90
CA ILE A 8 -1.78 12.67 -1.71
C ILE A 8 -1.49 13.46 -2.98
N ALA A 9 -2.51 13.90 -3.72
CA ALA A 9 -2.33 14.70 -4.92
C ALA A 9 -1.55 16.01 -4.64
N THR A 10 -1.82 16.65 -3.49
CA THR A 10 -1.09 17.85 -3.06
C THR A 10 0.38 17.56 -2.77
N VAL A 11 0.68 16.45 -2.09
CA VAL A 11 2.07 16.04 -1.81
C VAL A 11 2.81 15.72 -3.12
N LEU A 12 2.17 14.96 -4.02
CA LEU A 12 2.74 14.65 -5.33
C LEU A 12 2.99 15.94 -6.14
N ALA A 13 2.01 16.84 -6.24
CA ALA A 13 2.20 18.10 -6.97
C ALA A 13 3.34 18.96 -6.40
N ARG A 14 3.51 18.99 -5.07
CA ARG A 14 4.60 19.72 -4.39
C ARG A 14 5.96 19.07 -4.56
N SER A 15 6.02 17.77 -4.75
CA SER A 15 7.29 17.06 -4.95
C SER A 15 8.02 17.46 -6.23
N MET A 16 7.29 18.06 -7.19
CA MET A 16 7.79 18.35 -8.54
C MET A 16 8.40 17.12 -9.22
N HIS A 17 7.87 15.92 -8.94
CA HIS A 17 8.37 14.67 -9.52
C HIS A 17 8.33 14.74 -11.05
N PRO A 18 9.44 14.45 -11.77
CA PRO A 18 9.53 14.62 -13.22
C PRO A 18 8.45 13.82 -13.97
N ASP A 19 8.12 12.63 -13.46
CA ASP A 19 7.14 11.72 -14.09
C ASP A 19 5.69 12.24 -14.03
N LEU A 20 5.37 13.16 -13.12
CA LEU A 20 4.03 13.79 -13.08
C LEU A 20 3.74 14.57 -14.36
N LEU A 21 4.76 15.20 -14.95
CA LEU A 21 4.62 15.96 -16.20
C LEU A 21 4.43 15.05 -17.41
N GLN A 22 4.90 13.80 -17.32
CA GLN A 22 4.82 12.83 -18.40
C GLN A 22 3.49 12.07 -18.43
N SER A 23 2.62 12.27 -17.42
CA SER A 23 1.38 11.51 -17.25
C SER A 23 1.58 9.99 -17.23
N VAL A 24 2.75 9.53 -16.78
CA VAL A 24 3.09 8.11 -16.65
C VAL A 24 3.09 7.73 -15.18
N ILE A 25 2.42 6.63 -14.84
CA ILE A 25 2.52 6.05 -13.50
C ILE A 25 3.79 5.21 -13.45
N THR A 26 4.75 5.66 -12.66
CA THR A 26 6.04 4.99 -12.47
C THR A 26 6.15 4.42 -11.05
N PRO A 27 7.00 3.41 -10.82
CA PRO A 27 7.22 2.85 -9.48
C PRO A 27 7.62 3.90 -8.45
N SER A 28 8.49 4.84 -8.84
CA SER A 28 8.91 5.94 -7.96
C SER A 28 7.76 6.86 -7.57
N LEU A 29 6.83 7.12 -8.49
CA LEU A 29 5.64 7.93 -8.19
C LEU A 29 4.68 7.18 -7.25
N VAL A 30 4.55 5.87 -7.41
CA VAL A 30 3.76 5.02 -6.50
C VAL A 30 4.39 4.98 -5.11
N ALA A 31 5.71 4.82 -5.01
CA ALA A 31 6.45 4.86 -3.74
C ALA A 31 6.25 6.19 -3.01
N GLN A 32 6.35 7.31 -3.73
CA GLN A 32 6.12 8.63 -3.13
C GLN A 32 4.68 8.84 -2.65
N ALA A 33 3.70 8.30 -3.37
CA ALA A 33 2.31 8.29 -2.91
C ALA A 33 2.12 7.42 -1.65
N ALA A 34 2.83 6.30 -1.57
CA ALA A 34 2.81 5.41 -0.41
C ALA A 34 3.48 6.03 0.83
N ASP A 35 4.53 6.84 0.64
CA ASP A 35 5.13 7.64 1.72
C ASP A 35 4.16 8.71 2.22
N ALA A 36 3.53 9.45 1.31
CA ALA A 36 2.51 10.44 1.66
C ALA A 36 1.34 9.82 2.42
N LEU A 37 0.92 8.61 2.01
CA LEU A 37 -0.11 7.85 2.70
C LEU A 37 0.36 7.40 4.09
N SER A 38 1.63 7.02 4.25
CA SER A 38 2.22 6.64 5.54
C SER A 38 2.17 7.78 6.56
N ASP A 39 2.44 9.02 6.12
CA ASP A 39 2.32 10.21 6.97
C ASP A 39 0.87 10.42 7.45
N LEU A 40 -0.12 10.14 6.58
CA LEU A 40 -1.54 10.20 6.97
C LEU A 40 -1.89 9.13 8.00
N PHE A 41 -1.42 7.90 7.82
CA PHE A 41 -1.60 6.84 8.83
C PHE A 41 -0.94 7.19 10.16
N LEU A 42 0.26 7.78 10.13
CA LEU A 42 0.97 8.21 11.32
C LEU A 42 0.18 9.27 12.10
N SER A 43 -0.50 10.18 11.40
CA SER A 43 -1.37 11.19 12.03
C SER A 43 -2.56 10.59 12.79
N GLU A 44 -2.96 9.37 12.45
CA GLU A 44 -4.01 8.60 13.15
C GLU A 44 -3.42 7.55 14.11
N GLY A 45 -2.11 7.61 14.39
CA GLY A 45 -1.44 6.75 15.37
C GLY A 45 -0.94 5.41 14.82
N PHE A 46 -0.98 5.20 13.51
CA PHE A 46 -0.46 4.01 12.86
C PHE A 46 0.97 4.23 12.36
N GLN A 47 1.94 3.54 12.96
CA GLN A 47 3.34 3.59 12.54
C GLN A 47 3.62 2.52 11.49
N LEU A 48 4.34 2.87 10.43
CA LEU A 48 4.81 1.92 9.43
C LEU A 48 5.84 0.97 10.07
N ALA A 49 5.60 -0.34 9.95
CA ALA A 49 6.49 -1.38 10.46
C ALA A 49 7.50 -1.83 9.40
N TYR A 50 6.99 -2.14 8.20
CA TYR A 50 7.80 -2.49 7.04
C TYR A 50 7.00 -2.24 5.75
N GLY A 51 7.72 -2.05 4.65
CA GLY A 51 7.15 -1.93 3.32
C GLY A 51 8.03 -2.56 2.25
N PHE A 52 7.42 -2.94 1.13
CA PHE A 52 8.07 -3.53 -0.04
C PHE A 52 7.46 -2.95 -1.32
N ASP A 53 8.28 -2.69 -2.32
CA ASP A 53 7.88 -2.23 -3.66
C ASP A 53 8.23 -3.32 -4.67
N ASP A 54 7.24 -3.81 -5.40
CA ASP A 54 7.41 -4.84 -6.44
C ASP A 54 7.52 -4.25 -7.87
N GLY A 55 7.50 -2.93 -7.99
CA GLY A 55 7.51 -2.21 -9.27
C GLY A 55 6.12 -1.93 -9.84
N VAL A 56 5.05 -2.45 -9.23
CA VAL A 56 3.65 -2.23 -9.64
C VAL A 56 2.85 -1.63 -8.49
N CYS A 57 3.07 -2.14 -7.29
CA CYS A 57 2.42 -1.71 -6.07
C CYS A 57 3.41 -1.69 -4.91
N VAL A 58 3.04 -0.91 -3.89
CA VAL A 58 3.76 -0.86 -2.63
C VAL A 58 2.92 -1.58 -1.58
N THR A 59 3.50 -2.63 -0.99
CA THR A 59 2.95 -3.33 0.16
C THR A 59 3.45 -2.68 1.43
N GLN A 60 2.58 -2.29 2.35
CA GLN A 60 2.94 -1.69 3.63
C GLN A 60 2.17 -2.34 4.78
N THR A 61 2.84 -2.51 5.90
CA THR A 61 2.26 -3.00 7.14
C THR A 61 2.39 -1.95 8.23
N TYR A 62 1.29 -1.66 8.92
CA TYR A 62 1.23 -0.65 9.96
C TYR A 62 0.75 -1.20 11.30
N HIS A 63 1.25 -0.60 12.38
CA HIS A 63 0.94 -0.96 13.75
C HIS A 63 0.57 0.27 14.56
N SER A 64 -0.55 0.20 15.29
CA SER A 64 -0.93 1.22 16.27
C SER A 64 -0.46 0.80 17.65
N GLN A 65 0.45 1.58 18.26
CA GLN A 65 0.92 1.29 19.62
C GLN A 65 -0.15 1.55 20.68
N SER A 66 -1.07 2.49 20.43
CA SER A 66 -2.11 2.90 21.38
C SER A 66 -3.30 1.93 21.39
N THR A 67 -3.73 1.45 20.21
CA THR A 67 -4.90 0.57 20.07
C THR A 67 -4.53 -0.90 19.92
N ARG A 68 -3.26 -1.23 19.71
CA ARG A 68 -2.76 -2.57 19.36
C ARG A 68 -3.39 -3.14 18.09
N GLU A 69 -3.82 -2.25 17.19
CA GLU A 69 -4.39 -2.62 15.90
C GLU A 69 -3.30 -2.79 14.83
N HIS A 70 -3.56 -3.68 13.87
CA HIS A 70 -2.61 -4.07 12.83
C HIS A 70 -3.27 -4.04 11.45
N LEU A 71 -2.72 -3.21 10.57
CA LEU A 71 -3.04 -3.19 9.14
C LEU A 71 -1.93 -3.94 8.41
N ASP A 72 -2.15 -5.22 8.13
CA ASP A 72 -1.11 -6.10 7.59
C ASP A 72 -1.20 -6.23 6.08
N GLY A 73 -0.06 -6.07 5.40
CA GLY A 73 0.09 -6.38 3.98
C GLY A 73 -0.84 -5.57 3.07
N MET A 74 -0.95 -4.28 3.33
CA MET A 74 -1.79 -3.38 2.53
C MET A 74 -1.06 -2.99 1.26
N GLU A 75 -1.63 -3.35 0.12
CA GLU A 75 -1.06 -3.07 -1.20
C GLU A 75 -1.71 -1.83 -1.81
N PHE A 76 -0.89 -0.89 -2.24
CA PHE A 76 -1.28 0.38 -2.80
C PHE A 76 -0.64 0.61 -4.15
N THR A 77 -1.38 1.23 -5.07
CA THR A 77 -0.85 1.72 -6.34
C THR A 77 -1.56 3.01 -6.75
N LEU A 78 -1.10 3.63 -7.83
CA LEU A 78 -1.77 4.77 -8.45
C LEU A 78 -2.49 4.33 -9.70
N LEU A 79 -3.62 4.98 -9.97
CA LEU A 79 -4.39 4.81 -11.19
C LEU A 79 -4.69 6.16 -11.81
N GLN A 80 -4.70 6.21 -13.13
CA GLN A 80 -5.17 7.36 -13.87
C GLN A 80 -6.67 7.19 -14.10
N VAL A 81 -7.47 8.13 -13.60
CA VAL A 81 -8.93 8.10 -13.67
C VAL A 81 -9.41 9.30 -14.45
N THR A 82 -10.24 9.04 -15.45
CA THR A 82 -10.95 10.09 -16.18
C THR A 82 -12.14 10.58 -15.38
N GLN A 83 -12.18 11.86 -15.06
CA GLN A 83 -13.33 12.49 -14.40
C GLN A 83 -14.45 12.81 -15.41
N SER A 84 -15.62 13.20 -14.91
CA SER A 84 -16.79 13.55 -15.73
C SER A 84 -16.56 14.76 -16.64
N ASP A 85 -15.59 15.61 -16.32
CA ASP A 85 -15.16 16.75 -17.13
C ASP A 85 -14.05 16.39 -18.14
N HIS A 86 -13.77 15.09 -18.32
CA HIS A 86 -12.70 14.53 -19.14
C HIS A 86 -11.27 14.86 -18.67
N SER A 87 -11.09 15.46 -17.49
CA SER A 87 -9.76 15.61 -16.89
C SER A 87 -9.20 14.26 -16.43
N GLN A 88 -7.88 14.11 -16.49
CA GLN A 88 -7.18 12.95 -15.96
C GLN A 88 -6.64 13.28 -14.58
N VAL A 89 -6.97 12.44 -13.59
CA VAL A 89 -6.45 12.57 -12.23
C VAL A 89 -5.78 11.29 -11.78
N LEU A 90 -4.73 11.42 -10.98
CA LEU A 90 -4.15 10.29 -10.27
C LEU A 90 -4.98 10.01 -9.02
N ALA A 91 -5.41 8.77 -8.86
CA ALA A 91 -6.15 8.28 -7.71
C ALA A 91 -5.37 7.17 -7.02
N LEU A 92 -5.35 7.19 -5.68
CA LEU A 92 -4.85 6.08 -4.90
C LEU A 92 -5.80 4.89 -5.09
N ALA A 93 -5.22 3.74 -5.42
CA ALA A 93 -5.91 2.48 -5.52
C ALA A 93 -5.36 1.51 -4.47
N VAL A 94 -6.26 0.84 -3.76
CA VAL A 94 -5.91 -0.14 -2.74
C VAL A 94 -6.29 -1.52 -3.27
N ARG A 95 -5.44 -2.52 -3.02
CA ARG A 95 -5.81 -3.91 -3.31
C ARG A 95 -7.04 -4.29 -2.51
N THR A 96 -8.02 -4.86 -3.19
CA THR A 96 -9.26 -5.32 -2.61
C THR A 96 -9.51 -6.78 -3.00
N THR A 97 -10.34 -7.47 -2.22
CA THR A 97 -10.87 -8.77 -2.68
C THR A 97 -12.01 -8.53 -3.68
N PRO A 98 -12.30 -9.49 -4.59
CA PRO A 98 -13.45 -9.39 -5.48
C PRO A 98 -14.75 -9.09 -4.73
N ALA A 99 -14.93 -9.70 -3.56
CA ALA A 99 -16.11 -9.48 -2.73
C ALA A 99 -16.25 -8.03 -2.23
N VAL A 100 -15.14 -7.32 -2.04
CA VAL A 100 -15.12 -5.89 -1.66
C VAL A 100 -15.26 -5.00 -2.89
N ALA A 101 -14.53 -5.31 -3.96
CA ALA A 101 -14.55 -4.62 -5.25
C ALA A 101 -15.96 -4.50 -5.86
N PHE A 102 -16.82 -5.51 -5.64
CA PHE A 102 -18.18 -5.56 -6.19
C PHE A 102 -19.28 -5.48 -5.12
N SER A 103 -18.94 -5.06 -3.89
CA SER A 103 -19.92 -4.97 -2.80
C SER A 103 -20.77 -3.71 -2.88
N ASN A 104 -22.09 -3.84 -2.74
CA ASN A 104 -23.01 -2.71 -2.52
C ASN A 104 -23.18 -2.34 -1.02
N SER A 105 -22.28 -2.81 -0.15
CA SER A 105 -22.32 -2.51 1.29
C SER A 105 -21.71 -1.13 1.61
N ARG A 106 -21.62 -0.74 2.90
CA ARG A 106 -20.91 0.50 3.32
C ARG A 106 -19.50 0.65 2.73
N LYS A 107 -18.86 -0.45 2.32
CA LYS A 107 -17.57 -0.46 1.61
C LYS A 107 -17.62 0.26 0.24
N SER A 108 -18.78 0.27 -0.42
CA SER A 108 -19.05 1.08 -1.63
C SER A 108 -19.00 2.60 -1.37
N LEU A 109 -19.14 3.05 -0.12
CA LEU A 109 -18.99 4.46 0.23
C LEU A 109 -17.52 4.87 0.34
N VAL A 110 -16.60 3.91 0.53
CA VAL A 110 -15.16 4.18 0.61
C VAL A 110 -14.47 3.94 -0.73
N PHE A 111 -14.81 2.84 -1.41
CA PHE A 111 -14.14 2.45 -2.64
C PHE A 111 -15.04 2.70 -3.87
N SER A 112 -14.45 3.22 -4.94
CA SER A 112 -15.05 3.36 -6.26
C SER A 112 -14.35 2.44 -7.25
N GLY A 113 -15.16 1.75 -8.05
CA GLY A 113 -14.67 0.95 -9.16
C GLY A 113 -13.77 -0.21 -8.73
N ALA A 114 -13.47 -1.05 -9.70
CA ALA A 114 -12.50 -2.12 -9.52
C ALA A 114 -11.78 -2.33 -10.85
N ILE A 115 -10.46 -2.32 -10.80
CA ILE A 115 -9.61 -2.66 -11.93
C ILE A 115 -8.75 -3.85 -11.56
N ARG A 116 -8.37 -4.63 -12.57
CA ARG A 116 -7.44 -5.73 -12.40
C ARG A 116 -6.07 -5.33 -12.91
N ILE A 117 -5.06 -5.41 -12.06
CA ILE A 117 -3.65 -5.12 -12.36
C ILE A 117 -2.86 -6.35 -11.98
N ASP A 118 -2.10 -6.90 -12.93
CA ASP A 118 -1.31 -8.13 -12.77
C ASP A 118 -2.05 -9.26 -12.02
N GLY A 119 -3.30 -9.50 -12.41
CA GLY A 119 -4.13 -10.55 -11.83
C GLY A 119 -4.77 -10.24 -10.47
N ALA A 120 -4.37 -9.17 -9.77
CA ALA A 120 -4.94 -8.68 -8.52
C ALA A 120 -6.00 -7.59 -8.73
N TRP A 121 -6.96 -7.47 -7.81
CA TRP A 121 -8.02 -6.46 -7.87
C TRP A 121 -7.64 -5.24 -7.04
N PHE A 122 -7.81 -4.07 -7.62
CA PHE A 122 -7.58 -2.78 -6.99
C PHE A 122 -8.83 -1.91 -7.12
N SER A 123 -9.15 -1.15 -6.08
CA SER A 123 -10.25 -0.19 -6.08
C SER A 123 -9.75 1.19 -5.70
N THR A 124 -10.21 2.22 -6.40
CA THR A 124 -9.87 3.60 -6.05
C THR A 124 -10.67 4.08 -4.86
N LEU A 125 -10.19 5.13 -4.18
CA LEU A 125 -10.97 5.78 -3.13
C LEU A 125 -12.00 6.75 -3.72
N ASN A 126 -13.20 6.78 -3.14
CA ASN A 126 -14.16 7.83 -3.40
C ASN A 126 -13.59 9.21 -3.01
N SER A 127 -13.93 10.25 -3.77
CA SER A 127 -13.36 11.60 -3.63
C SER A 127 -13.63 12.27 -2.28
N GLY A 128 -14.58 11.79 -1.48
CA GLY A 128 -14.91 12.33 -0.15
C GLY A 128 -14.31 11.56 1.04
N VAL A 129 -13.48 10.55 0.80
CA VAL A 129 -13.01 9.65 1.86
C VAL A 129 -11.88 10.29 2.67
N GLY A 130 -12.09 10.46 3.97
CA GLY A 130 -11.05 10.82 4.93
C GLY A 130 -10.25 9.61 5.43
N ILE A 131 -9.09 9.87 6.03
CA ILE A 131 -8.15 8.83 6.47
C ILE A 131 -8.76 7.82 7.46
N ARG A 132 -9.58 8.28 8.42
CA ARG A 132 -10.27 7.38 9.37
C ARG A 132 -11.22 6.41 8.69
N ALA A 133 -11.98 6.88 7.70
CA ALA A 133 -12.89 6.03 6.95
C ALA A 133 -12.12 4.98 6.13
N LEU A 134 -10.96 5.37 5.58
CA LEU A 134 -10.04 4.43 4.94
C LEU A 134 -9.53 3.38 5.93
N ILE A 135 -8.96 3.78 7.08
CA ILE A 135 -8.48 2.86 8.12
C ILE A 135 -9.57 1.85 8.52
N SER A 136 -10.77 2.33 8.85
CA SER A 136 -11.88 1.46 9.23
C SER A 136 -12.22 0.46 8.11
N ALA A 137 -12.28 0.93 6.86
CA ALA A 137 -12.57 0.05 5.73
C ALA A 137 -11.48 -1.01 5.51
N LEU A 138 -10.20 -0.66 5.70
CA LEU A 138 -9.06 -1.58 5.59
C LEU A 138 -9.06 -2.65 6.70
N MET A 139 -9.34 -2.25 7.95
CA MET A 139 -9.46 -3.18 9.08
C MET A 139 -10.57 -4.22 8.87
N GLU A 140 -11.65 -3.83 8.19
CA GLU A 140 -12.76 -4.71 7.84
C GLU A 140 -12.52 -5.54 6.57
N GLN A 141 -11.42 -5.33 5.84
CA GLN A 141 -11.15 -6.15 4.67
C GLN A 141 -10.72 -7.56 5.09
N PRO A 142 -11.16 -8.60 4.35
CA PRO A 142 -10.60 -9.93 4.54
C PRO A 142 -9.09 -9.85 4.27
N LYS A 143 -8.27 -10.07 5.30
CA LYS A 143 -6.82 -10.12 5.12
C LYS A 143 -6.53 -11.19 4.05
N PRO A 144 -5.74 -10.89 3.02
CA PRO A 144 -5.31 -11.92 2.08
C PRO A 144 -4.68 -13.03 2.92
N LYS A 145 -5.15 -14.28 2.76
CA LYS A 145 -4.48 -15.43 3.39
C LYS A 145 -3.03 -15.36 2.94
N CYS A 146 -2.12 -15.15 3.88
CA CYS A 146 -0.70 -14.98 3.61
C CYS A 146 -0.23 -15.99 2.56
N LEU A 147 0.10 -15.53 1.35
CA LEU A 147 0.91 -16.32 0.40
C LEU A 147 2.39 -16.36 0.84
N PHE A 148 2.74 -15.63 1.90
CA PHE A 148 4.03 -15.71 2.56
C PHE A 148 3.88 -16.24 3.99
N MET A 149 3.53 -17.52 4.10
CA MET A 149 4.06 -18.35 5.19
C MET A 149 5.08 -19.33 4.59
N HIS A 150 6.15 -18.82 3.98
CA HIS A 150 7.40 -19.50 4.21
C HIS A 150 7.68 -19.28 5.69
N LYS A 151 7.63 -20.38 6.46
CA LYS A 151 8.12 -20.44 7.83
C LYS A 151 9.39 -19.59 7.89
N LEU A 152 9.38 -18.50 8.67
CA LEU A 152 10.62 -17.99 9.24
C LEU A 152 11.30 -19.23 9.85
N PRO A 153 12.50 -19.65 9.40
CA PRO A 153 13.20 -20.69 10.12
C PRO A 153 13.34 -20.17 11.55
N ALA A 154 12.87 -20.97 12.51
CA ALA A 154 13.10 -20.70 13.91
C ALA A 154 14.59 -20.37 14.06
N CYS A 155 14.91 -19.31 14.81
CA CYS A 155 16.27 -18.98 15.16
C CYS A 155 16.95 -20.22 15.75
N ASP A 156 17.71 -20.94 14.93
CA ASP A 156 18.68 -21.90 15.42
C ASP A 156 19.74 -21.11 16.19
N PRO A 157 20.20 -21.60 17.35
CA PRO A 157 21.25 -20.92 18.11
C PRO A 157 22.52 -20.79 17.27
N PRO A 158 23.37 -19.77 17.54
CA PRO A 158 24.49 -19.42 16.66
C PRO A 158 25.45 -20.59 16.49
N ILE A 159 25.57 -21.07 15.25
CA ILE A 159 26.56 -22.07 14.85
C ILE A 159 27.94 -21.41 14.96
N SER A 160 28.78 -21.96 15.83
CA SER A 160 30.20 -21.60 15.92
C SER A 160 30.93 -22.07 14.67
N LEU A 161 31.42 -21.12 13.86
CA LEU A 161 32.28 -21.39 12.71
C LEU A 161 33.71 -21.71 13.19
N HIS A 162 34.07 -23.00 13.20
CA HIS A 162 35.47 -23.41 13.23
C HIS A 162 36.06 -23.30 11.81
N ILE A 163 36.94 -22.33 11.62
CA ILE A 163 37.73 -22.20 10.38
C ILE A 163 38.86 -23.22 10.43
N GLN A 164 38.82 -24.22 9.56
CA GLN A 164 39.92 -25.18 9.36
C GLN A 164 40.71 -24.72 8.13
N VAL A 165 41.93 -24.23 8.38
CA VAL A 165 42.87 -23.81 7.33
C VAL A 165 43.39 -25.06 6.63
N GLY A 166 42.99 -25.26 5.37
CA GLY A 166 43.47 -26.37 4.54
C GLY A 166 44.93 -26.19 4.15
N GLY A 167 45.80 -27.02 4.73
CA GLY A 167 47.15 -27.26 4.20
C GLY A 167 47.08 -28.22 3.01
N MET A 168 47.57 -27.77 1.86
CA MET A 168 47.88 -28.63 0.73
C MET A 168 49.20 -29.35 0.97
N CYS A 169 49.19 -30.68 0.88
CA CYS A 169 50.35 -31.50 0.56
C CYS A 169 49.87 -32.64 -0.33
N VAL A 170 50.15 -32.55 -1.64
CA VAL A 170 50.80 -33.62 -2.42
C VAL A 170 51.71 -32.94 -3.43
#